data_AF-A0A357AJR1-F1
#
_entry.id   AF-A0A357AJR1-F1
#
_cell.length_a   1.000
_cell.length_b   1.000
_cell.length_c   1.000
_cell.angle_alpha   90.00
_cell.angle_beta   90.00
_cell.angle_gamma   90.00
#
_symmetry.space_group_name_H-M   'P 1'
#
loop_
_entity.id
_entity.type
_entity.pdbx_description
1 polymer ?
#
loop_
_entity_poly.entity_id
_entity_poly.type
_entity_poly.pdbx_seq_one_letter_code
_entity_poly.pdbx_strand_id
1 'polypeptide(L)'
;MPDNYNMFDKLGGNIQKKKLEKALEMLRNENPQELRRKLGQYDTNEILEKIDEFDPKQLNQMGISLDEIKSKITEKDFEKLSQILGKDGAVIAQRLKSILR
;
A
#
# COMPACT_ATOMS: atom_id res chain seq x y z
N MET A 1 -18.27 -24.37 16.66
CA MET A 1 -18.37 -22.91 16.49
C MET A 1 -17.13 -22.28 17.08
N PRO A 2 -16.37 -21.49 16.33
CA PRO A 2 -15.50 -20.49 16.95
C PRO A 2 -15.76 -19.11 16.33
N ASP A 3 -16.63 -18.36 17.01
CA ASP A 3 -16.72 -16.91 16.91
C ASP A 3 -15.48 -16.28 17.56
N ASN A 4 -14.46 -15.96 16.76
CA ASN A 4 -13.36 -15.10 17.24
C ASN A 4 -12.81 -14.13 16.18
N TYR A 5 -13.47 -13.98 15.03
CA TYR A 5 -13.04 -13.06 13.97
C TYR A 5 -13.55 -11.61 14.15
N ASN A 6 -14.40 -11.32 15.14
CA ASN A 6 -15.15 -10.05 15.18
C ASN A 6 -14.51 -8.87 15.94
N MET A 7 -13.38 -9.04 16.64
CA MET A 7 -12.67 -7.92 17.30
C MET A 7 -11.51 -7.34 16.48
N PHE A 8 -10.84 -8.15 15.65
CA PHE A 8 -9.81 -7.67 14.72
C PHE A 8 -10.43 -6.92 13.52
N ASP A 9 -11.62 -7.32 13.12
CA ASP A 9 -12.37 -6.81 11.96
C ASP A 9 -12.78 -5.33 12.09
N LYS A 10 -13.26 -4.91 13.28
CA LYS A 10 -13.75 -3.53 13.47
C LYS A 10 -12.69 -2.52 13.94
N LEU A 11 -11.70 -2.95 14.71
CA LEU A 11 -10.64 -2.08 15.23
C LEU A 11 -9.36 -2.13 14.38
N GLY A 12 -8.95 -3.32 13.95
CA GLY A 12 -7.76 -3.52 13.12
C GLY A 12 -7.94 -3.02 11.69
N GLY A 13 -9.09 -3.33 11.06
CA GLY A 13 -9.40 -2.89 9.71
C GLY A 13 -9.41 -1.36 9.55
N ASN A 14 -9.91 -0.63 10.55
CA ASN A 14 -9.96 0.83 10.52
C ASN A 14 -8.57 1.48 10.67
N ILE A 15 -7.68 0.87 11.46
CA ILE A 15 -6.29 1.32 11.61
C ILE A 15 -5.48 1.02 10.35
N GLN A 16 -5.64 -0.17 9.77
CA GLN A 16 -4.96 -0.54 8.52
C GLN A 16 -5.45 0.30 7.34
N LYS A 17 -6.76 0.58 7.26
CA LYS A 17 -7.34 1.52 6.30
C LYS A 17 -6.71 2.90 6.41
N LYS A 18 -6.63 3.47 7.62
CA LYS A 18 -5.96 4.77 7.84
C LYS A 18 -4.48 4.75 7.47
N LYS A 19 -3.77 3.66 7.77
CA LYS A 19 -2.36 3.49 7.37
C LYS A 19 -2.21 3.45 5.85
N LEU A 20 -3.08 2.70 5.17
CA LEU A 20 -3.11 2.63 3.72
C LEU A 20 -3.43 4.00 3.12
N GLU A 21 -4.51 4.65 3.53
CA GLU A 21 -4.86 5.99 3.05
C GLU A 21 -3.74 6.99 3.26
N LYS A 22 -3.07 6.95 4.41
CA LYS A 22 -1.90 7.79 4.67
C LYS A 22 -0.72 7.43 3.77
N ALA A 23 -0.47 6.15 3.49
CA ALA A 23 0.57 5.72 2.55
C ALA A 23 0.26 6.19 1.12
N LEU A 24 -1.00 6.11 0.69
CA LEU A 24 -1.47 6.63 -0.60
C LEU A 24 -1.33 8.15 -0.69
N GLU A 25 -1.71 8.84 0.38
CA GLU A 25 -1.57 10.29 0.48
C GLU A 25 -0.11 10.71 0.47
N MET A 26 0.77 10.01 1.18
CA MET A 26 2.22 10.24 1.15
C MET A 26 2.77 9.99 -0.26
N LEU A 27 2.40 8.89 -0.92
CA LEU A 27 2.84 8.62 -2.28
C LEU A 27 2.48 9.77 -3.26
N ARG A 28 1.25 10.28 -3.13
CA ARG A 28 0.69 11.29 -4.03
C ARG A 28 1.22 12.70 -3.73
N ASN A 29 1.09 13.15 -2.47
CA ASN A 29 1.36 14.52 -2.05
C ASN A 29 2.81 14.75 -1.61
N GLU A 30 3.52 13.71 -1.16
CA GLU A 30 4.84 13.87 -0.55
C GLU A 30 5.92 13.90 -1.65
N ASN A 31 6.95 14.71 -1.43
CA ASN A 31 8.00 14.92 -2.44
C ASN A 31 8.86 13.65 -2.60
N PRO A 32 9.38 13.40 -3.81
CA PRO A 32 10.16 12.20 -4.11
C PRO A 32 11.36 12.01 -3.18
N GLN A 33 11.97 13.10 -2.74
CA GLN A 33 13.11 13.09 -1.82
C GLN A 33 12.74 12.65 -0.40
N GLU A 34 11.56 13.06 0.09
CA GLU A 34 11.04 12.68 1.41
C GLU A 34 10.52 11.24 1.40
N LEU A 35 9.83 10.84 0.33
CA LEU A 35 9.48 9.45 0.08
C LEU A 35 10.73 8.57 0.05
N ARG A 36 11.82 9.01 -0.59
CA ARG A 36 13.09 8.27 -0.57
C ARG A 36 13.65 8.10 0.83
N ARG A 37 13.57 9.14 1.66
CA ARG A 37 14.06 9.09 3.04
C ARG A 37 13.21 8.20 3.92
N LYS A 38 11.89 8.21 3.75
CA LYS A 38 10.99 7.33 4.51
C LYS A 38 11.10 5.89 4.02
N LEU A 39 10.92 5.67 2.72
CA LEU A 39 10.95 4.34 2.12
C LEU A 39 12.36 3.73 2.11
N GLY A 40 13.41 4.53 1.94
CA GLY A 40 14.79 4.07 2.05
C GLY A 40 15.27 3.79 3.47
N GLN A 41 14.47 4.13 4.49
CA GLN A 41 14.67 3.62 5.86
C GLN A 41 14.08 2.22 6.04
N TYR A 42 13.17 1.79 5.16
CA TYR A 42 12.63 0.44 5.15
C TYR A 42 13.35 -0.38 4.10
N ASP A 43 13.60 -1.65 4.38
CA ASP A 43 14.12 -2.56 3.38
C ASP A 43 13.06 -2.78 2.28
N THR A 44 13.50 -2.85 1.02
CA THR A 44 12.61 -3.19 -0.12
C THR A 44 11.81 -4.46 0.16
N ASN A 45 12.44 -5.45 0.80
CA ASN A 45 11.81 -6.70 1.17
C ASN A 45 10.68 -6.49 2.20
N GLU A 46 10.90 -5.67 3.24
CA GLU A 46 9.83 -5.35 4.20
C GLU A 46 8.65 -4.63 3.52
N ILE A 47 8.93 -3.74 2.57
CA ILE A 47 7.89 -3.06 1.81
C ILE A 47 7.12 -4.07 0.96
N LEU A 48 7.82 -4.99 0.30
CA LEU A 48 7.20 -6.04 -0.50
C LEU A 48 6.36 -6.99 0.34
N GLU A 49 6.85 -7.41 1.51
CA GLU A 49 6.09 -8.26 2.44
C GLU A 49 4.80 -7.56 2.88
N LYS A 50 4.88 -6.28 3.29
CA LYS A 50 3.68 -5.49 3.63
C LYS A 50 2.71 -5.36 2.47
N ILE A 51 3.21 -5.22 1.25
CA ILE A 51 2.36 -5.15 0.04
C ILE A 51 1.68 -6.49 -0.22
N ASP A 52 2.38 -7.60 -0.04
CA ASP A 52 1.81 -8.95 -0.13
C ASP A 52 0.74 -9.19 0.95
N GLU A 53 0.85 -8.56 2.13
CA GLU A 53 -0.22 -8.56 3.14
C GLU A 53 -1.50 -7.82 2.66
N PHE A 54 -1.38 -6.83 1.77
CA PHE A 54 -2.52 -6.12 1.18
C PHE A 54 -3.11 -6.89 -0.01
N ASP A 55 -3.60 -8.10 0.26
CA ASP A 55 -4.32 -8.92 -0.72
C ASP A 55 -5.71 -8.33 -1.04
N PRO A 56 -6.23 -8.43 -2.28
CA PRO A 56 -7.60 -8.02 -2.61
C PRO A 56 -8.67 -8.57 -1.66
N LYS A 57 -8.48 -9.77 -1.09
CA LYS A 57 -9.38 -10.32 -0.07
C LYS A 57 -9.31 -9.56 1.25
N GLN A 58 -8.11 -9.18 1.69
CA GLN A 58 -7.89 -8.40 2.91
C GLN A 58 -8.45 -6.99 2.76
N LEU A 59 -8.20 -6.35 1.62
CA LEU A 59 -8.74 -5.02 1.30
C LEU A 59 -10.28 -5.04 1.32
N ASN A 60 -10.90 -6.06 0.74
CA ASN A 60 -12.35 -6.21 0.73
C ASN A 60 -12.91 -6.46 2.14
N GLN A 61 -12.22 -7.24 2.98
CA GLN A 61 -12.55 -7.42 4.40
C GLN A 61 -12.47 -6.09 5.18
N MET A 62 -11.56 -5.20 4.81
CA MET A 62 -11.41 -3.86 5.42
C MET A 62 -12.42 -2.82 4.90
N GLY A 63 -13.30 -3.20 3.98
CA GLY A 63 -14.20 -2.26 3.30
C GLY A 63 -13.44 -1.24 2.44
N ILE A 64 -12.30 -1.66 1.89
CA ILE A 64 -11.50 -0.89 0.94
C ILE A 64 -11.65 -1.53 -0.43
N SER A 65 -12.29 -0.81 -1.35
CA SER A 65 -12.42 -1.26 -2.72
C SER A 65 -11.10 -1.06 -3.46
N LEU A 66 -10.65 -2.08 -4.20
CA LEU A 66 -9.52 -1.93 -5.14
C LEU A 66 -9.73 -0.77 -6.11
N ASP A 67 -10.99 -0.53 -6.49
CA ASP A 67 -11.40 0.58 -7.36
C ASP A 67 -11.11 1.95 -6.73
N GLU A 68 -11.33 2.10 -5.42
CA GLU A 68 -10.98 3.33 -4.68
C GLU A 68 -9.46 3.54 -4.66
N ILE A 69 -8.68 2.47 -4.50
CA ILE A 69 -7.22 2.56 -4.52
C ILE A 69 -6.73 2.89 -5.93
N LYS A 70 -7.27 2.24 -6.97
CA LYS A 70 -7.00 2.56 -8.38
C LYS A 70 -7.36 4.01 -8.75
N SER A 71 -8.41 4.55 -8.16
CA SER A 71 -8.81 5.95 -8.36
C SER A 71 -7.86 6.92 -7.64
N LYS A 72 -7.27 6.50 -6.51
CA LYS A 72 -6.31 7.31 -5.72
C LYS A 72 -4.86 7.23 -6.21
N ILE A 73 -4.44 6.13 -6.83
CA ILE A 73 -3.09 5.93 -7.37
C ILE A 73 -3.12 5.86 -8.90
N THR A 74 -2.27 6.64 -9.55
CA THR A 74 -2.12 6.65 -11.01
C THR A 74 -0.81 6.01 -11.47
N GLU A 75 -0.67 5.79 -12.78
CA GLU A 75 0.58 5.33 -13.36
C GLU A 75 1.77 6.25 -13.05
N LYS A 76 1.53 7.56 -12.96
CA LYS A 76 2.56 8.54 -12.60
C LYS A 76 3.09 8.34 -11.18
N ASP A 77 2.25 7.87 -10.26
CA ASP A 77 2.67 7.58 -8.88
C ASP A 77 3.57 6.34 -8.82
N PHE A 78 3.30 5.33 -9.65
CA PHE A 78 4.17 4.15 -9.81
C PHE A 78 5.51 4.49 -10.48
N GLU A 79 5.48 5.35 -11.49
CA GLU A 79 6.70 5.87 -12.12
C GLU A 79 7.52 6.68 -11.13
N LYS A 80 6.87 7.55 -10.34
CA LYS A 80 7.50 8.33 -9.28
C LYS A 80 8.18 7.41 -8.25
N LEU A 81 7.50 6.36 -7.78
CA LEU A 81 8.09 5.33 -6.91
C LEU A 81 9.37 4.71 -7.50
N SER A 82 9.30 4.35 -8.78
CA SER A 82 10.42 3.76 -9.51
C SER A 82 11.58 4.74 -9.70
N GLN A 83 11.31 6.04 -9.90
CA GLN A 83 12.34 7.07 -9.98
C GLN A 83 13.02 7.34 -8.63
N ILE A 84 12.25 7.25 -7.54
CA ILE A 84 12.73 7.53 -6.18
C ILE A 84 13.65 6.42 -5.67
N LEU A 85 13.15 5.19 -5.75
CA LEU A 85 13.77 3.99 -5.18
C LEU A 85 14.59 3.21 -6.22
N GLY A 86 14.58 3.62 -7.49
CA GLY A 86 15.33 2.96 -8.55
C GLY A 86 14.81 1.55 -8.85
N LYS A 87 15.72 0.57 -8.90
CA LYS A 87 15.38 -0.84 -9.17
C LYS A 87 14.34 -1.38 -8.19
N ASP A 88 14.51 -1.07 -6.92
CA ASP A 88 13.62 -1.52 -5.85
C ASP A 88 12.20 -0.94 -5.99
N GLY A 89 12.12 0.34 -6.35
CA GLY A 89 10.85 1.02 -6.63
C GLY A 89 10.09 0.41 -7.79
N ALA A 90 10.81 0.00 -8.83
CA ALA A 90 10.20 -0.67 -9.98
C ALA A 90 9.58 -2.02 -9.58
N VAL A 91 10.24 -2.79 -8.71
CA VAL A 91 9.72 -4.07 -8.20
C VAL A 91 8.47 -3.84 -7.32
N ILE A 92 8.54 -2.87 -6.40
CA ILE A 92 7.41 -2.47 -5.55
C ILE A 92 6.21 -2.01 -6.39
N ALA A 93 6.45 -1.15 -7.37
CA ALA A 93 5.42 -0.62 -8.26
C ALA A 93 4.76 -1.74 -9.09
N GLN A 94 5.55 -2.68 -9.61
CA GLN A 94 5.02 -3.86 -10.31
C GLN A 94 4.15 -4.73 -9.41
N ARG A 95 4.52 -4.91 -8.15
CA ARG A 95 3.76 -5.70 -7.18
C ARG A 95 2.42 -5.04 -6.85
N LEU A 96 2.43 -3.74 -6.55
CA LEU A 96 1.22 -2.95 -6.34
C LEU A 96 0.31 -2.97 -7.58
N LYS A 97 0.87 -2.77 -8.78
CA LYS A 97 0.10 -2.90 -10.03
C LYS A 97 -0.54 -4.27 -10.17
N SER A 98 0.12 -5.35 -9.73
CA SER A 98 -0.41 -6.72 -9.81
C SER A 98 -1.56 -6.97 -8.84
N ILE A 99 -1.53 -6.40 -7.64
CA ILE A 99 -2.62 -6.48 -6.65
C ILE A 99 -3.83 -5.69 -7.13
N LEU A 100 -3.58 -4.55 -7.77
CA LEU A 100 -4.64 -3.71 -8.28
C LEU A 100 -5.27 -4.31 -9.54
N ARG A 101 -4.50 -4.96 -10.42
CA ARG A 101 -4.95 -5.42 -11.74
C ARG A 101 -6.26 -6.21 -11.69
#